data_AF-A0A1M6RIF8-F1
#
_entry.id   AF-A0A1M6RIF8-F1
#
_cell.length_a   1.000
_cell.length_b   1.000
_cell.length_c   1.000
_cell.angle_alpha   90.00
_cell.angle_beta   90.00
_cell.angle_gamma   90.00
#
_symmetry.space_group_name_H-M   'P 1'
#
loop_
_entity.id
_entity.type
_entity.pdbx_description
1 polymer ?
#
loop_
_entity_poly.entity_id
_entity_poly.type
_entity_poly.pdbx_seq_one_letter_code
_entity_poly.pdbx_strand_id
1 'polypeptide(L)' 'MHGIVLVRGNAVGVLVVLRCEGKKYLLLVRQPRFAISEQASLEIPAGILDWTGDYRKVALSELEEEAQSYRGSL' A
#
# COMPACT_ATOMS: atom_id res chain seq x y z
N MET A 1 2.73 -7.29 -12.23
CA MET A 1 2.73 -6.23 -11.20
C MET A 1 4.17 -5.98 -10.79
N HIS A 2 4.61 -4.72 -10.66
CA HIS A 2 5.92 -4.41 -10.07
C HIS A 2 5.67 -3.60 -8.80
N GLY A 3 6.17 -4.07 -7.66
CA GLY A 3 6.03 -3.38 -6.37
C GLY A 3 7.40 -2.91 -5.86
N ILE A 4 7.46 -1.68 -5.37
CA ILE A 4 8.61 -1.15 -4.63
C ILE A 4 8.16 -0.93 -3.19
N VAL A 5 8.89 -1.51 -2.24
CA VAL A 5 8.64 -1.33 -0.81
C VAL A 5 9.57 -0.22 -0.31
N LEU A 6 8.98 0.82 0.27
CA LEU A 6 9.65 1.95 0.89
C LEU A 6 9.55 1.79 2.41
N VAL A 7 10.68 1.76 3.11
CA VAL A 7 10.72 1.67 4.58
C VAL A 7 11.28 2.96 5.16
N ARG A 8 10.56 3.56 6.11
CA ARG A 8 10.99 4.75 6.85
C ARG A 8 10.72 4.57 8.34
N GLY A 9 11.79 4.38 9.13
CA GLY A 9 11.66 4.16 10.57
C GLY A 9 10.85 2.91 10.86
N ASN A 10 9.75 3.06 11.60
CA ASN A 10 8.81 1.98 11.91
C ASN A 10 7.60 1.94 10.95
N ALA A 11 7.68 2.52 9.76
CA ALA A 11 6.60 2.54 8.79
C ALA A 11 7.05 1.98 7.45
N VAL A 12 6.08 1.42 6.71
CA VAL A 12 6.25 0.89 5.36
C VAL A 12 5.22 1.51 4.43
N GLY A 13 5.63 1.83 3.20
CA GLY A 13 4.75 2.25 2.11
C GLY A 13 5.03 1.42 0.86
N VAL A 14 3.98 1.12 0.09
CA VAL A 14 4.07 0.23 -1.07
C VAL A 14 3.71 0.98 -2.35
N LEU A 15 4.71 1.22 -3.19
CA LEU A 15 4.49 1.80 -4.50
C LEU A 15 4.22 0.68 -5.52
N VAL A 16 2.96 0.53 -5.90
CA VAL A 16 2.54 -0.50 -6.86
C VAL A 16 2.37 0.08 -8.26
N VAL A 17 3.19 -0.39 -9.20
CA VAL A 17 3.07 -0.04 -10.61
C VAL A 17 2.40 -1.18 -11.37
N LEU A 18 1.17 -0.92 -11.81
CA LEU A 18 0.42 -1.79 -12.71
C LEU A 18 0.83 -1.48 -14.15
N ARG A 19 0.96 -2.52 -14.97
CA ARG A 19 1.23 -2.39 -16.41
C ARG A 19 0.10 -3.09 -17.15
N CYS A 20 -0.68 -2.32 -17.92
CA CYS A 20 -1.79 -2.82 -18.72
C CYS A 20 -1.63 -2.25 -20.13
N GLU A 21 -1.61 -3.12 -21.15
CA GLU A 21 -1.57 -2.72 -22.56
C GLU A 21 -0.46 -1.70 -22.89
N GLY A 22 0.73 -1.90 -22.32
CA GLY A 22 1.88 -1.00 -22.52
C GLY A 22 1.84 0.30 -21.70
N LYS A 23 0.73 0.61 -21.02
CA LYS A 23 0.60 1.79 -20.14
C LYS A 23 0.88 1.43 -18.67
N LYS A 24 1.47 2.38 -17.94
CA LYS A 24 1.75 2.28 -16.50
C LYS A 24 0.68 3.02 -15.71
N TYR A 25 0.26 2.41 -14.62
CA TYR A 25 -0.68 2.98 -13.66
C TYR A 25 -0.12 2.83 -12.25
N LEU A 26 -0.45 3.78 -11.39
CA LEU A 26 -0.16 3.69 -9.97
C LEU A 26 -1.43 3.24 -9.24
N LEU A 27 -1.30 2.18 -8.43
CA LEU A 27 -2.37 1.81 -7.51
C LEU A 27 -2.28 2.72 -6.29
N LEU A 28 -3.41 3.38 -6.00
CA LEU A 28 -3.60 4.25 -4.85
C LEU A 28 -4.86 3.80 -4.11
N VAL A 29 -4.91 4.07 -2.82
CA VAL A 29 -6.05 3.84 -1.94
C VAL A 29 -6.64 5.18 -1.53
N ARG A 30 -7.96 5.20 -1.27
CA ARG A 30 -8.66 6.40 -0.82
C ARG A 30 -8.85 6.31 0.69
N GLN A 31 -8.25 7.23 1.44
CA GLN A 31 -8.23 7.20 2.89
C GLN A 31 -8.70 8.53 3.50
N PRO A 32 -9.43 8.51 4.63
CA PRO A 32 -9.70 9.72 5.39
C PRO A 32 -8.46 10.11 6.22
N ARG A 33 -8.16 11.40 6.28
CA ARG A 33 -7.10 11.97 7.14
C ARG A 33 -7.72 12.97 8.11
N PHE A 34 -8.12 12.46 9.27
CA PHE A 34 -8.71 13.26 10.34
C PHE A 34 -7.86 14.45 10.78
N ALA A 35 -6.53 14.29 10.82
CA ALA A 35 -5.60 15.33 11.26
C ALA A 35 -5.65 16.61 10.42
N ILE A 36 -6.09 16.52 9.16
CA ILE A 36 -6.21 17.67 8.24
C ILE A 36 -7.65 17.90 7.77
N SER A 37 -8.64 17.22 8.39
CA SER A 37 -10.06 17.27 7.99
C SER A 37 -10.33 16.87 6.52
N GLU A 38 -9.46 16.06 5.93
CA GLU A 38 -9.64 15.56 4.56
C GLU A 38 -10.39 14.22 4.61
N GLN A 39 -11.52 14.14 3.89
CA GLN A 39 -12.36 12.94 3.87
C GLN A 39 -11.89 11.92 2.84
N ALA A 40 -11.16 12.34 1.82
CA ALA A 40 -10.77 11.50 0.70
C ALA A 40 -9.40 11.91 0.11
N SER A 41 -8.33 11.45 0.76
CA SER A 41 -6.96 11.57 0.27
C SER A 41 -6.59 10.35 -0.58
N LEU A 42 -5.92 10.56 -1.71
CA LEU A 42 -5.37 9.48 -2.54
C LEU A 42 -3.92 9.21 -2.13
N GLU A 43 -3.65 7.99 -1.68
CA GLU A 43 -2.39 7.65 -1.03
C GLU A 43 -1.86 6.30 -1.52
N ILE A 44 -0.55 6.08 -1.38
CA ILE A 44 0.01 4.73 -1.56
C ILE A 44 -0.39 3.87 -0.35
N PRO A 45 -0.60 2.56 -0.53
CA PRO A 45 -0.83 1.68 0.61
C PRO A 45 0.32 1.77 1.61
N ALA A 46 0.02 1.90 2.90
CA ALA A 46 1.05 2.13 3.91
C ALA A 46 0.61 1.70 5.31
N GLY A 47 1.57 1.21 6.10
CA GLY A 47 1.32 0.70 7.44
C GLY A 47 2.47 0.92 8.41
N ILE A 48 2.21 0.61 9.67
CA ILE A 48 3.20 0.64 10.74
C ILE A 48 3.75 -0.77 10.92
N LEU A 49 5.07 -0.89 10.96
CA LEU A 49 5.75 -2.15 11.24
C LEU A 49 5.44 -2.61 12.67
N ASP A 50 5.13 -3.88 12.80
CA ASP A 50 5.07 -4.54 14.10
C ASP A 50 6.49 -4.75 14.67
N TRP A 51 6.55 -5.18 15.93
CA TRP A 51 7.80 -5.42 16.65
C TRP A 51 8.67 -6.54 16.05
N THR A 52 8.16 -7.30 15.07
CA THR A 52 8.90 -8.38 14.42
C THR A 52 9.88 -7.86 13.37
N GLY A 53 9.63 -6.66 12.83
CA GLY A 53 10.49 -6.02 11.83
C GLY A 53 10.43 -6.66 10.43
N ASP A 54 9.51 -7.59 10.16
CA ASP A 54 9.32 -8.16 8.82
C ASP A 54 8.54 -7.21 7.90
N TYR A 55 9.26 -6.23 7.35
CA TYR A 55 8.72 -5.21 6.46
C TYR A 55 8.08 -5.78 5.18
N ARG A 56 8.49 -6.96 4.71
CA ARG A 56 7.89 -7.55 3.50
C ARG A 56 6.52 -8.10 3.79
N LYS A 57 6.38 -8.81 4.91
CA LYS A 57 5.10 -9.35 5.34
C LYS A 57 4.10 -8.24 5.62
N VAL A 58 4.52 -7.22 6.38
CA VAL A 58 3.66 -6.04 6.66
C VAL A 58 3.27 -5.34 5.36
N ALA A 59 4.21 -5.07 4.46
CA ALA A 59 3.90 -4.45 3.16
C ALA A 59 2.85 -5.24 2.35
N LEU A 60 2.93 -6.57 2.36
CA LEU A 60 1.97 -7.41 1.63
C LEU A 60 0.59 -7.39 2.30
N SER A 61 0.54 -7.48 3.64
CA SER A 61 -0.70 -7.41 4.41
C SER A 61 -1.42 -6.06 4.22
N GLU A 62 -0.71 -4.94 4.27
CA GLU A 62 -1.32 -3.62 4.03
C GLU A 62 -1.88 -3.50 2.61
N LEU A 63 -1.17 -4.03 1.62
CA LEU A 63 -1.64 -4.05 0.24
C LEU A 63 -2.90 -4.93 0.07
N GLU A 64 -3.03 -6.02 0.83
CA GLU A 64 -4.22 -6.87 0.87
C GLU A 64 -5.40 -6.15 1.54
N GLU A 65 -5.18 -5.53 2.69
CA GLU A 65 -6.22 -4.88 3.48
C GLU A 65 -6.74 -3.61 2.82
N GLU A 66 -5.85 -2.73 2.35
CA GLU A 66 -6.24 -1.40 1.88
C GLU A 66 -6.65 -1.39 0.40
N ALA A 67 -5.93 -2.14 -0.44
CA ALA A 67 -6.19 -2.16 -1.88
C ALA A 67 -7.08 -3.31 -2.33
N GLN A 68 -7.34 -4.29 -1.45
CA GLN A 68 -8.11 -5.52 -1.76
C GLN A 68 -7.59 -6.25 -3.01
N SER A 69 -6.33 -6.00 -3.37
CA SER A 69 -5.77 -6.37 -4.67
C SER A 69 -5.27 -7.81 -4.72
N TYR A 70 -5.23 -8.48 -3.56
CA TYR A 70 -4.77 -9.85 -3.41
C TYR A 70 -5.67 -10.62 -2.45
N ARG A 71 -6.82 -11.09 -2.94
CA ARG A 71 -7.54 -12.18 -2.29
C ARG A 71 -7.17 -13.43 -3.06
N GLY A 72 -6.26 -14.25 -2.51
CA GLY A 72 -5.95 -15.55 -3.10
C GLY A 72 -7.25 -16.28 -3.43
N SER A 73 -7.46 -16.55 -4.72
CA SER A 73 -8.54 -17.39 -5.21
C SER A 73 -8.35 -18.79 -4.61
N LEU A 74 -9.18 -19.15 -3.64
CA LEU A 74 -9.53 -20.53 -3.31
C LEU A 74 -10.79 -20.90 -4.09
#